data_AF-A0A538S3K0-F1
#
_entry.id   AF-A0A538S3K0-F1
#
_cell.length_a   1.000
_cell.length_b   1.000
_cell.length_c   1.000
_cell.angle_alpha   90.00
_cell.angle_beta   90.00
_cell.angle_gamma   90.00
#
_symmetry.space_group_name_H-M   'P 1'
#
loop_
_entity.id
_entity.type
_entity.pdbx_description
1 polymer ?
#
loop_
_entity_poly.entity_id
_entity_poly.type
_entity_poly.pdbx_seq_one_letter_code
_entity_poly.pdbx_strand_id
1 'polypeptide(L)'
;MPASVLALFAVHISDGVLEWPWLLGGFAVAGLLAGFGAWRIRDEEIPQVAVMTAAFFVASLVHVRVPPTSVHLLFNGLVGIVLSRRAALAIPVGLFLQAALIGHGGFTTLGVNSCVMVVPALLAWQLFTGLQRVPWVKTSFFRGGLITTSIWLWTLCLIYGLVLLAAQTKLSALLVRILQTLPALNHQETSMPVSPMQWADAITFHPLVLALACVPAVCAALLERRLNHAPEFAIGLLVGQVVVLVTAFLNCLVLAWGGQENWETLAQLVFVAHLPIAVVEGIVLGFTVGFLARVKPEMLCGMLPEKERCTIDTLP
;
A
#
# COMPACT_ATOMS: atom_id res chain seq x y z
N MET A 1 1.33 -22.31 24.61
CA MET A 1 1.69 -21.76 23.29
C MET A 1 2.94 -20.92 23.49
N PRO A 2 4.02 -21.10 22.71
CA PRO A 2 5.26 -20.39 22.99
C PRO A 2 5.08 -18.89 22.70
N ALA A 3 5.73 -18.07 23.52
CA ALA A 3 5.67 -16.61 23.48
C ALA A 3 6.17 -15.99 22.16
N SER A 4 6.78 -16.79 21.27
CA SER A 4 7.23 -16.38 19.93
C SER A 4 6.09 -16.09 18.95
N VAL A 5 4.90 -16.67 19.15
CA VAL A 5 3.74 -16.44 18.26
C VAL A 5 3.04 -15.10 18.56
N LEU A 6 3.21 -14.58 19.78
CA LEU A 6 2.61 -13.31 20.22
C LEU A 6 3.32 -12.08 19.66
N ALA A 7 4.44 -12.22 18.96
CA ALA A 7 5.25 -11.10 18.47
C ALA A 7 4.98 -10.71 17.00
N LEU A 8 4.03 -11.34 16.31
CA LEU A 8 3.74 -11.04 14.90
C LEU A 8 2.75 -9.87 14.77
N PHE A 9 3.17 -8.71 15.28
CA PHE A 9 2.36 -7.51 15.22
C PHE A 9 2.71 -6.68 13.98
N ALA A 10 1.76 -6.66 13.05
CA ALA A 10 1.61 -5.76 11.90
C ALA A 10 2.58 -5.89 10.73
N VAL A 11 2.40 -5.01 9.75
CA VAL A 11 3.19 -4.91 8.51
C VAL A 11 4.70 -4.82 8.75
N HIS A 12 5.14 -4.49 9.96
CA HIS A 12 6.54 -4.43 10.32
C HIS A 12 6.99 -5.80 10.83
N ILE A 13 7.91 -6.40 10.08
CA ILE A 13 8.47 -7.71 10.38
C ILE A 13 9.24 -7.61 11.69
N SER A 14 9.00 -8.53 12.62
CA SER A 14 9.63 -8.56 13.94
C SER A 14 10.96 -9.30 13.93
N ASP A 15 11.77 -9.08 14.97
CA ASP A 15 13.07 -9.74 15.10
C ASP A 15 12.93 -11.28 15.20
N GLY A 16 13.88 -12.00 14.61
CA GLY A 16 13.87 -13.46 14.56
C GLY A 16 12.96 -14.08 13.49
N VAL A 17 12.23 -13.27 12.70
CA VAL A 17 11.37 -13.79 11.62
C VAL A 17 12.16 -14.09 10.35
N LEU A 18 13.21 -13.31 10.06
CA LEU A 18 13.96 -13.39 8.80
C LEU A 18 15.35 -14.03 8.95
N GLU A 19 15.80 -14.66 7.88
CA GLU A 19 17.14 -15.19 7.71
C GLU A 19 18.19 -14.07 7.62
N TRP A 20 19.40 -14.34 8.14
CA TRP A 20 20.46 -13.32 8.24
C TRP A 20 20.84 -12.63 6.91
N PRO A 21 20.82 -13.28 5.71
CA PRO A 21 21.15 -12.60 4.46
C PRO A 21 20.15 -11.50 4.12
N TRP A 22 18.88 -11.69 4.46
CA TRP A 22 17.83 -10.69 4.26
C TRP A 22 18.00 -9.50 5.19
N LEU A 23 18.44 -9.73 6.42
CA LEU A 23 18.74 -8.65 7.37
C LEU A 23 19.89 -7.78 6.85
N LEU A 24 20.99 -8.41 6.44
CA LEU A 24 22.16 -7.71 5.90
C LEU A 24 21.82 -6.95 4.60
N GLY A 25 21.15 -7.63 3.66
CA GLY A 25 20.70 -7.04 2.41
C GLY A 25 19.72 -5.88 2.63
N GLY A 26 18.79 -6.05 3.58
CA GLY A 26 17.83 -5.01 3.97
C GLY A 26 18.51 -3.75 4.49
N PHE A 27 19.50 -3.88 5.37
CA PHE A 27 20.28 -2.72 5.83
C PHE A 27 21.13 -2.09 4.72
N ALA A 28 21.72 -2.89 3.83
CA ALA A 28 22.48 -2.37 2.70
C ALA A 28 21.59 -1.53 1.78
N VAL A 29 20.42 -2.04 1.38
CA VAL A 29 19.47 -1.33 0.52
C VAL A 29 18.88 -0.11 1.25
N ALA A 30 18.52 -0.24 2.54
CA ALA A 30 18.04 0.88 3.33
C ALA A 30 19.09 2.00 3.44
N GLY A 31 20.37 1.65 3.60
CA GLY A 31 21.48 2.61 3.60
C GLY A 31 21.63 3.34 2.27
N LEU A 32 21.48 2.65 1.14
CA LEU A 32 21.48 3.27 -0.19
C LEU A 32 20.29 4.22 -0.38
N LEU A 33 19.09 3.81 0.04
CA LEU A 33 17.90 4.64 -0.01
C LEU A 33 18.03 5.88 0.89
N ALA A 34 18.53 5.71 2.12
CA ALA A 34 18.81 6.81 3.03
C ALA A 34 19.88 7.75 2.45
N GLY A 35 20.94 7.21 1.85
CA GLY A 35 21.96 8.00 1.14
C GLY A 35 21.37 8.82 -0.01
N PHE A 36 20.50 8.22 -0.82
CA PHE A 36 19.74 8.92 -1.87
C PHE A 36 18.85 10.02 -1.28
N GLY A 37 18.18 9.74 -0.16
CA GLY A 37 17.35 10.70 0.57
C GLY A 37 18.15 11.85 1.19
N ALA A 38 19.37 11.60 1.70
CA ALA A 38 20.26 12.61 2.29
C ALA A 38 21.00 13.46 1.27
N TRP A 39 21.15 12.96 0.04
CA TRP A 39 21.97 13.61 -0.97
C TRP A 39 21.53 15.05 -1.23
N ARG A 40 22.41 16.02 -0.95
CA ARG A 40 22.16 17.47 -1.08
C ARG A 40 20.89 17.92 -0.33
N ILE A 41 20.69 17.46 0.91
CA ILE A 41 19.67 18.04 1.79
C ILE A 41 20.03 19.50 2.11
N ARG A 42 19.01 20.37 2.13
CA ARG A 42 19.16 21.78 2.52
C ARG A 42 18.64 21.99 3.93
N ASP A 43 19.15 22.98 4.63
CA ASP A 43 18.80 23.23 6.04
C ASP A 43 17.31 23.52 6.22
N GLU A 44 16.65 24.13 5.23
CA GLU A 44 15.21 24.43 5.27
C GLU A 44 14.33 23.18 5.10
N GLU A 45 14.89 22.08 4.58
CA GLU A 45 14.18 20.81 4.38
C GLU A 45 14.16 19.97 5.66
N ILE A 46 15.13 20.15 6.56
CA ILE A 46 15.29 19.37 7.79
C ILE A 46 14.04 19.46 8.68
N PRO A 47 13.47 20.65 8.99
CA PRO A 47 12.26 20.75 9.80
C PRO A 47 11.06 20.03 9.17
N GLN A 48 10.92 20.08 7.84
CA GLN A 48 9.81 19.45 7.14
C GLN A 48 9.90 17.92 7.20
N VAL A 49 11.12 17.37 7.00
CA VAL A 49 11.40 15.94 7.17
C VAL A 49 11.08 15.51 8.60
N ALA A 50 11.49 16.29 9.60
CA ALA A 50 11.22 16.00 11.02
C ALA A 50 9.71 15.99 11.33
N VAL A 51 8.96 17.02 10.90
CA VAL A 51 7.51 17.10 11.12
C VAL A 51 6.78 15.95 10.44
N MET A 52 7.15 15.60 9.21
CA MET A 52 6.53 14.48 8.51
C MET A 52 6.89 13.12 9.12
N THR A 53 8.10 12.96 9.64
CA THR A 53 8.49 11.79 10.43
C THR A 53 7.66 11.66 11.69
N ALA A 54 7.44 12.77 12.40
CA ALA A 54 6.59 12.81 13.59
C ALA A 54 5.13 12.49 13.25
N ALA A 55 4.59 13.05 12.15
CA ALA A 55 3.23 12.76 11.69
C ALA A 55 3.06 11.27 11.33
N PHE A 56 4.01 10.68 10.61
CA PHE A 56 4.06 9.25 10.33
C PHE A 56 4.06 8.40 11.61
N PHE A 57 4.91 8.75 12.59
CA PHE A 57 4.96 8.07 13.88
C PHE A 57 3.64 8.19 14.65
N VAL A 58 3.06 9.39 14.75
CA VAL A 58 1.79 9.60 15.45
C VAL A 58 0.64 8.89 14.76
N ALA A 59 0.57 8.92 13.43
CA ALA A 59 -0.46 8.21 12.66
C ALA A 59 -0.42 6.69 12.94
N SER A 60 0.78 6.12 13.11
CA SER A 60 0.93 4.69 13.41
C SER A 60 0.42 4.28 14.80
N LEU A 61 0.20 5.23 15.72
CA LEU A 61 -0.43 4.95 17.02
C LEU A 61 -1.90 4.58 16.86
N VAL A 62 -2.54 5.00 15.77
CA VAL A 62 -3.91 4.61 15.42
C VAL A 62 -3.87 3.20 14.83
N HIS A 63 -3.96 2.20 15.71
CA HIS A 63 -3.94 0.79 15.35
C HIS A 63 -5.25 0.10 15.76
N VAL A 64 -5.70 -0.80 14.90
CA VAL A 64 -6.84 -1.70 15.17
C VAL A 64 -6.28 -3.10 15.35
N ARG A 65 -6.60 -3.72 16.49
CA ARG A 65 -6.22 -5.11 16.75
C ARG A 65 -7.19 -6.04 16.02
N VAL A 66 -6.64 -6.87 15.14
CA VAL A 66 -7.38 -7.88 14.37
C VAL A 66 -6.69 -9.22 14.65
N PRO A 67 -7.10 -9.96 15.71
CA PRO A 67 -6.40 -11.17 16.14
C PRO A 67 -6.14 -12.14 14.96
N PRO A 68 -4.92 -12.67 14.79
CA PRO A 68 -3.74 -12.60 15.65
C PRO A 68 -2.80 -11.39 15.39
N THR A 69 -3.15 -10.47 14.48
CA THR A 69 -2.30 -9.36 14.05
C THR A 69 -2.85 -8.00 14.49
N SER A 70 -2.13 -6.92 14.19
CA SER A 70 -2.62 -5.55 14.30
C SER A 70 -2.37 -4.84 12.97
N VAL A 71 -3.24 -3.90 12.64
CA VAL A 71 -3.06 -3.04 11.47
C VAL A 71 -3.11 -1.58 11.90
N HIS A 72 -2.26 -0.75 11.32
CA HIS A 72 -2.19 0.68 11.59
C HIS A 72 -2.18 1.46 10.29
N LEU A 73 -2.43 2.77 10.40
CA LEU A 73 -2.25 3.69 9.27
C LEU A 73 -0.77 3.75 8.91
N LEU A 74 -0.47 3.47 7.64
CA LEU A 74 0.89 3.42 7.10
C LEU A 74 1.42 4.82 6.78
N PHE A 75 0.56 5.73 6.32
CA PHE A 75 0.89 7.12 6.00
C PHE A 75 2.08 7.35 5.02
N ASN A 76 2.65 6.28 4.47
CA ASN A 76 3.85 6.31 3.62
C ASN A 76 3.56 6.92 2.24
N GLY A 77 2.30 6.84 1.76
CA GLY A 77 1.84 7.54 0.57
C GLY A 77 1.95 9.07 0.70
N LEU A 78 1.48 9.63 1.83
CA LEU A 78 1.57 11.07 2.08
C LEU A 78 3.02 11.52 2.27
N VAL A 79 3.79 10.77 3.07
CA VAL A 79 5.22 11.04 3.29
C VAL A 79 5.97 11.05 1.96
N GLY A 80 5.71 10.08 1.09
CA GLY A 80 6.23 10.01 -0.27
C GLY A 80 5.91 11.25 -1.10
N ILE A 81 4.63 11.60 -1.21
CA ILE A 81 4.18 12.75 -2.01
C ILE A 81 4.80 14.06 -1.51
N VAL A 82 4.73 14.31 -0.20
CA VAL A 82 5.15 15.59 0.39
C VAL A 82 6.68 15.74 0.43
N LEU A 83 7.39 14.69 0.84
CA LEU A 83 8.84 14.75 1.00
C LEU A 83 9.63 14.33 -0.25
N SER A 84 8.96 13.79 -1.27
CA SER A 84 9.61 13.27 -2.48
C SER A 84 10.72 12.28 -2.12
N ARG A 85 11.94 12.44 -2.66
CA ARG A 85 13.10 11.62 -2.27
C ARG A 85 13.44 11.63 -0.77
N ARG A 86 13.08 12.69 -0.02
CA ARG A 86 13.39 12.79 1.41
C ARG A 86 12.54 11.84 2.27
N ALA A 87 11.48 11.25 1.70
CA ALA A 87 10.77 10.14 2.33
C ALA A 87 11.71 8.98 2.72
N ALA A 88 12.77 8.77 1.95
CA ALA A 88 13.79 7.77 2.22
C ALA A 88 14.65 8.05 3.47
N LEU A 89 14.56 9.26 4.05
CA LEU A 89 15.11 9.58 5.37
C LEU A 89 14.06 9.54 6.47
N ALA A 90 12.88 10.12 6.21
CA ALA A 90 11.82 10.24 7.21
C ALA A 90 11.34 8.87 7.70
N ILE A 91 11.11 7.94 6.77
CA ILE A 91 10.52 6.64 7.08
C ILE A 91 11.46 5.79 7.96
N PRO A 92 12.75 5.57 7.64
CA PRO A 92 13.64 4.81 8.52
C PRO A 92 13.74 5.37 9.94
N VAL A 93 13.77 6.70 10.08
CA VAL A 93 13.77 7.36 11.41
C VAL A 93 12.46 7.10 12.14
N GLY A 94 11.32 7.21 11.46
CA GLY A 94 10.01 6.91 12.03
C GLY A 94 9.90 5.45 12.48
N LEU A 95 10.36 4.50 11.66
CA LEU A 95 10.39 3.07 11.99
C LEU A 95 11.31 2.77 13.17
N PHE A 96 12.46 3.43 13.25
CA PHE A 96 13.35 3.32 14.41
C PHE A 96 12.64 3.79 15.69
N LEU A 97 11.93 4.93 15.63
CA LEU A 97 11.16 5.43 16.78
C LEU A 97 10.02 4.48 17.16
N GLN A 98 9.35 3.86 16.19
CA GLN A 98 8.31 2.84 16.47
C GLN A 98 8.89 1.62 17.19
N ALA A 99 10.04 1.11 16.72
CA ALA A 99 10.73 0.00 17.39
C ALA A 99 11.18 0.38 18.81
N ALA A 100 11.75 1.58 18.98
CA ALA A 100 12.31 2.03 20.26
C ALA A 100 11.26 2.43 21.31
N LEU A 101 10.16 3.09 20.91
CA LEU A 101 9.20 3.69 21.84
C LEU A 101 7.91 2.89 21.99
N ILE A 102 7.49 2.19 20.94
CA ILE A 102 6.23 1.44 20.90
C ILE A 102 6.49 -0.07 21.00
N GLY A 103 7.73 -0.52 20.76
CA GLY A 103 8.07 -1.94 20.69
C GLY A 103 7.45 -2.61 19.47
N HIS A 104 7.26 -1.87 18.39
CA HIS A 104 6.60 -2.34 17.18
C HIS A 104 7.60 -2.50 16.03
N GLY A 105 7.62 -3.68 15.40
CA GLY A 105 8.67 -4.09 14.47
C GLY A 105 9.87 -4.71 15.18
N GLY A 106 11.06 -4.58 14.59
CA GLY A 106 12.30 -5.15 15.13
C GLY A 106 13.51 -4.29 14.78
N PHE A 107 14.55 -4.35 15.62
CA PHE A 107 15.80 -3.63 15.36
C PHE A 107 16.63 -4.31 14.28
N THR A 108 16.63 -5.64 14.24
CA THR A 108 17.37 -6.41 13.21
C THR A 108 16.69 -6.35 11.86
N THR A 109 15.35 -6.29 11.85
CA THR A 109 14.53 -6.19 10.63
C THR A 109 14.31 -4.75 10.16
N LEU A 110 14.80 -3.75 10.89
CA LEU A 110 14.61 -2.33 10.59
C LEU A 110 15.02 -1.96 9.16
N GLY A 111 16.13 -2.52 8.67
CA GLY A 111 16.58 -2.31 7.29
C GLY A 111 15.55 -2.81 6.25
N VAL A 112 15.05 -4.03 6.44
CA VAL A 112 14.05 -4.63 5.54
C VAL A 112 12.73 -3.87 5.61
N ASN A 113 12.25 -3.56 6.82
CA ASN A 113 11.04 -2.76 7.04
C ASN A 113 11.15 -1.37 6.38
N SER A 114 12.34 -0.76 6.46
CA SER A 114 12.62 0.51 5.76
C SER A 114 12.48 0.36 4.26
N CYS A 115 13.01 -0.71 3.66
CA CYS A 115 12.88 -0.95 2.23
C CYS A 115 11.40 -1.15 1.81
N VAL A 116 10.68 -2.00 2.55
CA VAL A 116 9.26 -2.31 2.32
C VAL A 116 8.38 -1.06 2.40
N MET A 117 8.74 -0.07 3.22
CA MET A 117 7.97 1.16 3.39
C MET A 117 8.42 2.31 2.46
N VAL A 118 9.73 2.47 2.24
CA VAL A 118 10.30 3.56 1.43
C VAL A 118 10.04 3.35 -0.06
N VAL A 119 10.16 2.12 -0.57
CA VAL A 119 9.96 1.85 -2.00
C VAL A 119 8.54 2.26 -2.45
N PRO A 120 7.45 1.84 -1.76
CA PRO A 120 6.10 2.32 -2.06
C PRO A 120 5.94 3.84 -1.86
N ALA A 121 6.62 4.47 -0.90
CA ALA A 121 6.56 5.92 -0.72
C ALA A 121 7.19 6.67 -1.92
N LEU A 122 8.32 6.20 -2.44
CA LEU A 122 8.92 6.75 -3.65
C LEU A 122 8.06 6.50 -4.89
N LEU A 123 7.39 5.35 -4.96
CA LEU A 123 6.38 5.07 -5.98
C LEU A 123 5.21 6.06 -5.88
N ALA A 124 4.75 6.38 -4.67
CA ALA A 124 3.68 7.36 -4.44
C ALA A 124 4.04 8.72 -5.04
N TRP A 125 5.25 9.19 -4.77
CA TRP A 125 5.78 10.44 -5.33
C TRP A 125 5.77 10.42 -6.86
N GLN A 126 6.31 9.37 -7.47
CA GLN A 126 6.40 9.26 -8.93
C GLN A 126 5.03 9.14 -9.60
N LEU A 127 4.14 8.32 -9.03
CA LEU A 127 2.80 8.12 -9.57
C LEU A 127 1.95 9.39 -9.46
N PHE A 128 2.00 10.08 -8.31
CA PHE A 128 1.28 11.32 -8.10
C PHE A 128 1.76 12.43 -9.06
N THR A 129 3.07 12.67 -9.13
CA THR A 129 3.65 13.68 -10.02
C THR A 129 3.44 13.34 -11.50
N GLY A 130 3.56 12.07 -11.87
CA GLY A 130 3.29 11.58 -13.22
C GLY A 130 1.84 11.79 -13.64
N LEU A 131 0.88 11.43 -12.79
CA LEU A 131 -0.54 11.63 -13.05
C LEU A 131 -0.91 13.10 -13.13
N GLN A 132 -0.38 13.97 -12.27
CA GLN A 132 -0.66 15.41 -12.32
C GLN A 132 -0.20 16.07 -13.63
N ARG A 133 0.83 15.54 -14.30
CA ARG A 133 1.30 16.03 -15.61
C ARG A 133 0.38 15.67 -16.77
N VAL A 134 -0.56 14.74 -16.58
CA VAL A 134 -1.48 14.32 -17.64
C VAL A 134 -2.58 15.39 -17.81
N PRO A 135 -2.66 16.07 -18.97
CA PRO A 135 -3.61 17.19 -19.16
C PRO A 135 -5.07 16.77 -19.00
N TRP A 136 -5.36 15.49 -19.22
CA TRP A 136 -6.71 14.94 -19.19
C TRP A 136 -7.23 14.70 -17.77
N VAL A 137 -6.38 14.80 -16.74
CA VAL A 137 -6.79 14.65 -15.33
C VAL A 137 -7.89 15.62 -14.92
N LYS A 138 -7.94 16.81 -15.52
CA LYS A 138 -8.99 17.80 -15.25
C LYS A 138 -10.36 17.37 -15.83
N THR A 139 -10.39 16.40 -16.73
CA THR A 139 -11.64 15.94 -17.37
C THR A 139 -12.43 15.02 -16.45
N SER A 140 -13.75 15.17 -16.44
CA SER A 140 -14.66 14.30 -15.65
C SER A 140 -14.53 12.82 -16.03
N PHE A 141 -14.24 12.52 -17.30
CA PHE A 141 -14.06 11.14 -17.77
C PHE A 141 -12.81 10.49 -17.17
N PHE A 142 -11.65 11.16 -17.23
CA PHE A 142 -10.41 10.60 -16.72
C PHE A 142 -10.45 10.41 -15.19
N ARG A 143 -11.03 11.39 -14.47
CA ARG A 143 -11.26 11.26 -13.02
C ARG A 143 -12.12 10.04 -12.68
N GLY A 144 -13.24 9.88 -13.40
CA GLY A 144 -14.10 8.70 -13.31
C GLY A 144 -13.32 7.39 -13.54
N GLY A 145 -12.42 7.40 -14.53
CA GLY A 145 -11.50 6.30 -14.81
C GLY A 145 -10.61 5.95 -13.61
N LEU A 146 -9.94 6.93 -13.00
CA LEU A 146 -9.05 6.69 -11.84
C LEU A 146 -9.80 6.06 -10.65
N ILE A 147 -11.00 6.54 -10.35
CA ILE A 147 -11.83 5.99 -9.25
C ILE A 147 -12.29 4.58 -9.59
N THR A 148 -12.72 4.37 -10.84
CA THR A 148 -13.12 3.04 -11.34
C THR A 148 -11.96 2.07 -11.19
N THR A 149 -10.77 2.44 -11.66
CA THR A 149 -9.56 1.63 -11.55
C THR A 149 -9.20 1.33 -10.09
N SER A 150 -9.31 2.31 -9.20
CA SER A 150 -9.04 2.12 -7.77
C SER A 150 -9.97 1.06 -7.16
N ILE A 151 -11.28 1.25 -7.33
CA ILE A 151 -12.29 0.36 -6.75
C ILE A 151 -12.21 -1.04 -7.38
N TRP A 152 -12.00 -1.11 -8.68
CA TRP A 152 -11.83 -2.37 -9.40
C TRP A 152 -10.59 -3.13 -8.93
N LEU A 153 -9.43 -2.48 -8.87
CA LEU A 153 -8.17 -3.06 -8.38
C LEU A 153 -8.34 -3.62 -6.97
N TRP A 154 -8.91 -2.84 -6.06
CA TRP A 154 -9.15 -3.29 -4.69
C TRP A 154 -10.12 -4.45 -4.58
N THR A 155 -11.18 -4.43 -5.39
CA THR A 155 -12.18 -5.51 -5.43
C THR A 155 -11.51 -6.81 -5.89
N LEU A 156 -10.65 -6.75 -6.91
CA LEU A 156 -9.88 -7.91 -7.36
C LEU A 156 -8.87 -8.39 -6.31
N CYS A 157 -8.15 -7.48 -5.64
CA CYS A 157 -7.25 -7.85 -4.55
C CYS A 157 -7.99 -8.50 -3.37
N LEU A 158 -9.21 -8.04 -3.07
CA LEU A 158 -10.06 -8.63 -2.04
C LEU A 158 -10.53 -10.03 -2.43
N ILE A 159 -11.05 -10.19 -3.64
CA ILE A 159 -11.46 -11.51 -4.14
C ILE A 159 -10.27 -12.46 -4.13
N TYR A 160 -9.13 -12.06 -4.69
CA TYR A 160 -7.92 -12.87 -4.72
C TYR A 160 -7.46 -13.28 -3.32
N GLY A 161 -7.35 -12.32 -2.40
CA GLY A 161 -6.90 -12.57 -1.03
C GLY A 161 -7.85 -13.50 -0.25
N LEU A 162 -9.17 -13.31 -0.39
CA LEU A 162 -10.16 -14.17 0.27
C LEU A 162 -10.18 -15.59 -0.30
N VAL A 163 -10.10 -15.71 -1.62
CA VAL A 163 -10.07 -17.01 -2.33
C VAL A 163 -8.80 -17.78 -1.96
N LEU A 164 -7.64 -17.11 -1.96
CA LEU A 164 -6.38 -17.71 -1.57
C LEU A 164 -6.38 -18.17 -0.10
N LEU A 165 -6.85 -17.32 0.83
CA LEU A 165 -6.94 -17.66 2.25
C LEU A 165 -7.89 -18.84 2.50
N ALA A 166 -9.02 -18.87 1.80
CA ALA A 166 -9.98 -19.96 1.94
C ALA A 166 -9.49 -21.27 1.33
N ALA A 167 -8.67 -21.23 0.28
CA ALA A 167 -8.02 -22.41 -0.28
C ALA A 167 -7.02 -23.06 0.69
N GLN A 168 -6.40 -22.28 1.59
CA GLN A 168 -5.46 -22.77 2.60
C GLN A 168 -6.11 -23.26 3.90
N THR A 169 -7.36 -22.90 4.14
CA THR A 169 -8.07 -23.27 5.38
C THR A 169 -9.06 -24.42 5.14
N LYS A 170 -9.57 -25.03 6.22
CA LYS A 170 -10.68 -26.00 6.14
C LYS A 170 -11.97 -25.39 5.55
N LEU A 171 -11.99 -24.07 5.32
CA LEU A 171 -13.08 -23.32 4.68
C LEU A 171 -13.18 -23.60 3.17
N SER A 172 -12.15 -24.21 2.57
CA SER A 172 -12.15 -24.66 1.17
C SER A 172 -13.37 -25.50 0.82
N ALA A 173 -13.83 -26.37 1.73
CA ALA A 173 -15.03 -27.18 1.52
C ALA A 173 -16.33 -26.37 1.38
N LEU A 174 -16.43 -25.21 2.06
CA LEU A 174 -17.61 -24.35 1.97
C LEU A 174 -17.58 -23.49 0.70
N LEU A 175 -16.42 -22.95 0.32
CA LEU A 175 -16.30 -22.23 -0.95
C LEU A 175 -16.49 -23.14 -2.16
N VAL A 176 -15.93 -24.35 -2.14
CA VAL A 176 -16.15 -25.34 -3.21
C VAL A 176 -17.64 -25.63 -3.38
N ARG A 177 -18.38 -25.80 -2.27
CA ARG A 177 -19.84 -25.98 -2.32
C ARG A 177 -20.55 -24.77 -2.94
N ILE A 178 -20.19 -23.54 -2.57
CA ILE A 178 -20.81 -22.33 -3.14
C ILE A 178 -20.51 -22.22 -4.64
N LEU A 179 -19.26 -22.44 -5.07
CA LEU A 179 -18.89 -22.35 -6.48
C LEU A 179 -19.56 -23.43 -7.34
N GLN A 180 -19.77 -24.64 -6.79
CA GLN A 180 -20.55 -25.70 -7.43
C GLN A 180 -22.04 -25.34 -7.59
N THR A 181 -22.58 -24.42 -6.78
CA THR A 181 -23.95 -23.91 -6.98
C THR A 181 -24.07 -22.86 -8.08
N LEU A 182 -22.96 -22.35 -8.63
CA LEU A 182 -22.95 -21.35 -9.70
C LEU A 182 -22.73 -22.04 -11.06
N PRO A 183 -23.79 -22.35 -11.83
CA PRO A 183 -23.68 -23.10 -13.10
C PRO A 183 -22.78 -22.42 -14.13
N ALA A 184 -22.63 -21.09 -14.06
CA ALA A 184 -21.76 -20.30 -14.94
C ALA A 184 -20.26 -20.49 -14.67
N LEU A 185 -19.87 -21.02 -13.50
CA LEU A 185 -18.48 -21.35 -13.12
C LEU A 185 -18.23 -22.87 -13.11
N ASN A 186 -19.26 -23.67 -13.43
CA ASN A 186 -19.28 -25.12 -13.27
C ASN A 186 -18.84 -25.90 -14.53
N HIS A 187 -18.59 -25.21 -15.66
CA HIS A 187 -18.43 -25.85 -16.97
C HIS A 187 -16.99 -26.17 -17.41
N GLN A 188 -16.00 -26.07 -16.53
CA GLN A 188 -14.63 -26.43 -16.90
C GLN A 188 -13.97 -27.18 -15.75
N GLU A 189 -13.65 -28.46 -16.01
CA GLU A 189 -12.74 -29.34 -15.25
C GLU A 189 -12.29 -28.79 -13.89
N THR A 190 -13.16 -28.84 -12.88
CA THR A 190 -12.72 -28.76 -11.48
C THR A 190 -12.17 -30.13 -11.05
N SER A 191 -11.22 -30.66 -11.83
CA SER A 191 -10.24 -31.58 -11.28
C SER A 191 -9.49 -30.82 -10.18
N MET A 192 -9.27 -31.47 -9.04
CA MET A 192 -8.67 -30.88 -7.84
C MET A 192 -7.48 -29.96 -8.21
N PRO A 193 -7.45 -28.70 -7.76
CA PRO A 193 -6.36 -27.79 -8.09
C PRO A 193 -5.04 -28.32 -7.52
N VAL A 194 -3.97 -28.25 -8.33
CA VAL A 194 -2.61 -28.69 -7.98
C VAL A 194 -1.97 -27.75 -6.94
N SER A 195 -2.49 -26.52 -6.79
CA SER A 195 -2.05 -25.53 -5.78
C SER A 195 -3.12 -24.46 -5.45
N PRO A 196 -3.11 -23.87 -4.22
CA PRO A 196 -4.01 -22.77 -3.83
C PRO A 196 -3.95 -21.53 -4.73
N MET A 197 -2.77 -21.19 -5.28
CA MET A 197 -2.58 -20.03 -6.15
C MET A 197 -3.31 -20.18 -7.48
N GLN A 198 -3.23 -21.35 -8.12
CA GLN A 198 -3.93 -21.62 -9.38
C GLN A 198 -5.46 -21.48 -9.23
N TRP A 199 -5.98 -21.84 -8.06
CA TRP A 199 -7.40 -21.70 -7.77
C TRP A 199 -7.80 -20.23 -7.59
N ALA A 200 -6.97 -19.44 -6.91
CA ALA A 200 -7.15 -18.00 -6.77
C ALA A 200 -7.10 -17.28 -8.14
N ASP A 201 -6.16 -17.67 -8.99
CA ASP A 201 -6.03 -17.14 -10.36
C ASP A 201 -7.27 -17.47 -11.21
N ALA A 202 -7.70 -18.74 -11.22
CA ALA A 202 -8.82 -19.20 -12.02
C ALA A 202 -10.14 -18.46 -11.69
N ILE A 203 -10.40 -18.21 -10.41
CA ILE A 203 -11.60 -17.50 -9.97
C ILE A 203 -11.48 -16.00 -10.23
N THR A 204 -10.36 -15.38 -9.82
CA THR A 204 -10.20 -13.92 -9.88
C THR A 204 -10.18 -13.40 -11.31
N PHE A 205 -9.52 -14.13 -12.21
CA PHE A 205 -9.41 -13.75 -13.64
C PHE A 205 -10.53 -14.33 -14.51
N HIS A 206 -11.55 -14.96 -13.90
CA HIS A 206 -12.72 -15.42 -14.64
C HIS A 206 -13.47 -14.21 -15.27
N PRO A 207 -13.85 -14.24 -16.57
CA PRO A 207 -14.45 -13.10 -17.25
C PRO A 207 -15.68 -12.50 -16.54
N LEU A 208 -16.51 -13.37 -15.93
CA LEU A 208 -17.67 -12.93 -15.14
C LEU A 208 -17.26 -12.18 -13.87
N VAL A 209 -16.21 -12.63 -13.18
CA VAL A 209 -15.74 -11.97 -11.95
C VAL A 209 -15.15 -10.61 -12.29
N LEU A 210 -14.34 -10.53 -13.36
CA LEU A 210 -13.81 -9.26 -13.87
C LEU A 210 -14.92 -8.28 -14.24
N ALA A 211 -15.99 -8.75 -14.91
CA ALA A 211 -17.14 -7.93 -15.29
C ALA A 211 -17.98 -7.49 -14.08
N LEU A 212 -18.24 -8.39 -13.13
CA LEU A 212 -19.00 -8.08 -11.93
C LEU A 212 -18.24 -7.11 -11.01
N ALA A 213 -16.91 -7.20 -10.94
CA ALA A 213 -16.07 -6.25 -10.20
C ALA A 213 -16.14 -4.83 -10.79
N CYS A 214 -16.49 -4.67 -12.08
CA CYS A 214 -16.70 -3.35 -12.68
C CYS A 214 -17.98 -2.66 -12.18
N VAL A 215 -18.98 -3.41 -11.72
CA VAL A 215 -20.28 -2.85 -11.28
C VAL A 215 -20.11 -1.83 -10.14
N PRO A 216 -19.51 -2.18 -8.98
CA PRO A 216 -19.30 -1.20 -7.89
C PRO A 216 -18.39 -0.04 -8.31
N ALA A 217 -17.39 -0.32 -9.16
CA ALA A 217 -16.46 0.68 -9.66
C ALA A 217 -17.14 1.74 -10.54
N VAL A 218 -18.00 1.31 -11.47
CA VAL A 218 -18.78 2.21 -12.34
C VAL A 218 -19.83 2.96 -11.51
N CYS A 219 -20.53 2.28 -10.60
CA CYS A 219 -21.51 2.94 -9.72
C CYS A 219 -20.87 4.08 -8.91
N ALA A 220 -19.70 3.85 -8.34
CA ALA A 220 -18.96 4.87 -7.60
C ALA A 220 -18.45 6.01 -8.49
N ALA A 221 -17.96 5.71 -9.70
CA ALA A 221 -17.57 6.75 -10.65
C ALA A 221 -18.76 7.61 -11.10
N LEU A 222 -19.94 7.02 -11.28
CA LEU A 222 -21.18 7.74 -11.58
C LEU A 222 -21.63 8.60 -10.38
N LEU A 223 -21.45 8.12 -9.16
CA LEU A 223 -21.72 8.91 -7.95
C LEU A 223 -20.74 10.09 -7.84
N GLU A 224 -19.45 9.87 -8.10
CA GLU A 224 -18.45 10.95 -8.03
C GLU A 224 -18.70 12.06 -9.06
N ARG A 225 -19.24 11.71 -10.24
CA ARG A 225 -19.71 12.72 -11.20
C ARG A 225 -20.75 13.69 -10.62
N ARG A 226 -21.48 13.29 -9.57
CA ARG A 226 -22.42 14.17 -8.85
C ARG A 226 -21.76 15.00 -7.76
N LEU A 227 -20.68 14.49 -7.16
CA LEU A 227 -20.00 15.12 -6.02
C LEU A 227 -18.98 16.20 -6.44
N ASN A 228 -18.53 16.20 -7.70
CA ASN A 228 -17.61 17.21 -8.24
C ASN A 228 -16.35 17.44 -7.38
N HIS A 229 -15.79 16.38 -6.81
CA HIS A 229 -14.52 16.45 -6.07
C HIS A 229 -13.38 17.04 -6.93
N ALA A 230 -12.34 17.55 -6.27
CA ALA A 230 -11.14 18.05 -6.92
C ALA A 230 -10.41 16.89 -7.66
N PRO A 231 -9.75 17.13 -8.81
CA PRO A 231 -9.04 16.08 -9.54
C PRO A 231 -7.96 15.38 -8.69
N GLU A 232 -7.35 16.09 -7.75
CA GLU A 232 -6.32 15.59 -6.84
C GLU A 232 -6.87 14.50 -5.90
N PHE A 233 -8.17 14.54 -5.57
CA PHE A 233 -8.80 13.50 -4.76
C PHE A 233 -8.71 12.13 -5.44
N ALA A 234 -9.06 12.06 -6.73
CA ALA A 234 -9.06 10.81 -7.48
C ALA A 234 -7.63 10.24 -7.65
N ILE A 235 -6.63 11.12 -7.83
CA ILE A 235 -5.22 10.72 -7.86
C ILE A 235 -4.79 10.21 -6.47
N GLY A 236 -5.07 10.95 -5.41
CA GLY A 236 -4.69 10.55 -4.05
C GLY A 236 -5.36 9.25 -3.60
N LEU A 237 -6.63 9.01 -4.00
CA LEU A 237 -7.34 7.75 -3.78
C LEU A 237 -6.59 6.57 -4.40
N LEU A 238 -6.27 6.67 -5.69
CA LEU A 238 -5.56 5.62 -6.41
C LEU A 238 -4.16 5.41 -5.84
N VAL A 239 -3.40 6.49 -5.66
CA VAL A 239 -2.02 6.44 -5.15
C VAL A 239 -1.99 5.83 -3.75
N GLY A 240 -2.86 6.27 -2.84
CA GLY A 240 -2.86 5.78 -1.46
C GLY A 240 -3.17 4.29 -1.40
N GLN A 241 -4.15 3.84 -2.19
CA GLN A 241 -4.48 2.43 -2.28
C GLN A 241 -3.35 1.59 -2.89
N VAL A 242 -2.78 2.02 -4.02
CA VAL A 242 -1.65 1.33 -4.67
C VAL A 242 -0.47 1.22 -3.71
N VAL A 243 -0.16 2.28 -2.96
CA VAL A 243 0.95 2.28 -2.01
C VAL A 243 0.74 1.27 -0.89
N VAL A 244 -0.45 1.20 -0.30
CA VAL A 244 -0.74 0.18 0.74
C VAL A 244 -0.67 -1.23 0.16
N LEU A 245 -1.24 -1.46 -1.02
CA LEU A 245 -1.21 -2.77 -1.68
C LEU A 245 0.21 -3.22 -2.01
N VAL A 246 1.05 -2.33 -2.56
CA VAL A 246 2.46 -2.62 -2.84
C VAL A 246 3.24 -2.85 -1.54
N THR A 247 2.97 -2.07 -0.49
CA THR A 247 3.60 -2.28 0.83
C THR A 247 3.27 -3.67 1.38
N ALA A 248 1.98 -4.04 1.38
CA ALA A 248 1.53 -5.35 1.85
C ALA A 248 2.09 -6.49 0.98
N PHE A 249 2.15 -6.30 -0.34
CA PHE A 249 2.73 -7.27 -1.27
C PHE A 249 4.24 -7.47 -1.04
N LEU A 250 5.02 -6.39 -0.90
CA LEU A 250 6.44 -6.47 -0.59
C LEU A 250 6.68 -7.16 0.75
N ASN A 251 5.86 -6.87 1.76
CA ASN A 251 5.93 -7.55 3.04
C ASN A 251 5.69 -9.07 2.88
N CYS A 252 4.68 -9.47 2.09
CA CYS A 252 4.43 -10.89 1.80
C CYS A 252 5.60 -11.54 1.07
N LEU A 253 6.20 -10.85 0.10
CA LEU A 253 7.33 -11.36 -0.68
C LEU A 253 8.55 -11.61 0.22
N VAL A 254 8.84 -10.66 1.10
CA VAL A 254 9.93 -10.79 2.08
C VAL A 254 9.68 -11.95 3.03
N LEU A 255 8.45 -12.13 3.53
CA LEU A 255 8.13 -13.25 4.41
C LEU A 255 8.20 -14.61 3.69
N ALA A 256 7.75 -14.66 2.43
CA ALA A 256 7.74 -15.89 1.63
C ALA A 256 9.15 -16.37 1.25
N TRP A 257 10.10 -15.45 1.03
CA TRP A 257 11.45 -15.82 0.58
C TRP A 257 12.54 -15.65 1.64
N GLY A 258 12.28 -14.84 2.67
CA GLY A 258 13.25 -14.53 3.72
C GLY A 258 12.89 -15.03 5.09
N GLY A 259 11.71 -15.64 5.27
CA GLY A 259 11.29 -16.23 6.54
C GLY A 259 12.14 -17.44 6.96
N GLN A 260 12.48 -17.53 8.25
CA GLN A 260 13.11 -18.71 8.84
C GLN A 260 12.15 -19.92 8.93
N GLU A 261 10.85 -19.63 9.00
CA GLU A 261 9.77 -20.60 9.04
C GLU A 261 8.80 -20.34 7.88
N ASN A 262 7.86 -21.27 7.66
CA ASN A 262 6.80 -21.07 6.67
C ASN A 262 5.75 -20.07 7.19
N TRP A 263 5.95 -18.80 6.86
CA TRP A 263 5.05 -17.69 7.22
C TRP A 263 3.96 -17.40 6.17
N GLU A 264 3.74 -18.28 5.17
CA GLU A 264 2.82 -18.01 4.05
C GLU A 264 1.39 -17.66 4.49
N THR A 265 0.79 -18.47 5.36
CA THR A 265 -0.59 -18.23 5.84
C THR A 265 -0.69 -16.92 6.61
N LEU A 266 0.34 -16.58 7.38
CA LEU A 266 0.38 -15.32 8.12
C LEU A 266 0.57 -14.13 7.18
N ALA A 267 1.46 -14.23 6.20
CA ALA A 267 1.68 -13.20 5.18
C ALA A 267 0.37 -12.88 4.45
N GLN A 268 -0.37 -13.91 4.06
CA GLN A 268 -1.69 -13.75 3.41
C GLN A 268 -2.72 -13.13 4.34
N LEU A 269 -2.75 -13.54 5.61
CA LEU A 269 -3.64 -12.95 6.60
C LEU A 269 -3.34 -11.45 6.79
N VAL A 270 -2.06 -11.09 6.87
CA VAL A 270 -1.60 -9.70 6.92
C VAL A 270 -2.03 -8.96 5.66
N PHE A 271 -1.85 -9.53 4.46
CA PHE A 271 -2.30 -8.90 3.21
C PHE A 271 -3.80 -8.58 3.22
N VAL A 272 -4.63 -9.57 3.55
CA VAL A 272 -6.10 -9.39 3.63
C VAL A 272 -6.48 -8.36 4.69
N ALA A 273 -5.82 -8.37 5.85
CA ALA A 273 -6.07 -7.40 6.92
C ALA A 273 -5.72 -5.95 6.53
N HIS A 274 -4.82 -5.75 5.55
CA HIS A 274 -4.47 -4.42 5.04
C HIS A 274 -5.40 -3.92 3.93
N LEU A 275 -6.28 -4.76 3.38
CA LEU A 275 -7.21 -4.32 2.33
C LEU A 275 -8.22 -3.26 2.82
N PRO A 276 -8.86 -3.38 4.01
CA PRO A 276 -9.67 -2.29 4.55
C PRO A 276 -8.85 -1.02 4.79
N ILE A 277 -7.60 -1.16 5.27
CA ILE A 277 -6.70 -0.03 5.48
C ILE A 277 -6.38 0.67 4.16
N ALA A 278 -6.19 -0.07 3.06
CA ALA A 278 -5.94 0.51 1.74
C ALA A 278 -7.08 1.44 1.27
N VAL A 279 -8.34 1.13 1.63
CA VAL A 279 -9.48 2.02 1.36
C VAL A 279 -9.39 3.28 2.20
N VAL A 280 -9.15 3.13 3.51
CA VAL A 280 -9.06 4.25 4.45
C VAL A 280 -7.92 5.19 4.07
N GLU A 281 -6.72 4.65 3.84
CA GLU A 281 -5.53 5.40 3.41
C GLU A 281 -5.73 6.07 2.06
N GLY A 282 -6.36 5.40 1.09
CA GLY A 282 -6.72 6.01 -0.19
C GLY A 282 -7.63 7.23 0.00
N ILE A 283 -8.70 7.09 0.78
CA ILE A 283 -9.64 8.20 1.05
C ILE A 283 -8.94 9.34 1.78
N VAL A 284 -8.21 9.04 2.86
CA VAL A 284 -7.47 10.02 3.66
C VAL A 284 -6.45 10.75 2.80
N LEU A 285 -5.69 10.02 1.98
CA LEU A 285 -4.71 10.63 1.09
C LEU A 285 -5.39 11.50 0.04
N GLY A 286 -6.46 11.03 -0.61
CA GLY A 286 -7.27 11.79 -1.56
C GLY A 286 -7.74 13.14 -1.00
N PHE A 287 -8.32 13.15 0.19
CA PHE A 287 -8.73 14.40 0.84
C PHE A 287 -7.54 15.27 1.22
N THR A 288 -6.46 14.67 1.76
CA THR A 288 -5.28 15.42 2.20
C THR A 288 -4.58 16.12 1.04
N VAL A 289 -4.34 15.42 -0.08
CA VAL A 289 -3.72 16.04 -1.26
C VAL A 289 -4.65 17.06 -1.91
N GLY A 290 -5.98 16.81 -1.95
CA GLY A 290 -6.95 17.78 -2.43
C GLY A 290 -6.98 19.06 -1.59
N PHE A 291 -6.82 18.95 -0.27
CA PHE A 291 -6.69 20.09 0.63
C PHE A 291 -5.36 20.81 0.43
N LEU A 292 -4.25 20.08 0.41
CA LEU A 292 -2.90 20.65 0.23
C LEU A 292 -2.77 21.38 -1.10
N ALA A 293 -3.38 20.88 -2.17
CA ALA A 293 -3.38 21.54 -3.48
C ALA A 293 -4.03 22.94 -3.45
N ARG A 294 -4.96 23.17 -2.51
CA ARG A 294 -5.65 24.45 -2.34
C ARG A 294 -4.97 25.37 -1.33
N VAL A 295 -4.43 24.81 -0.25
CA VAL A 295 -3.93 25.59 0.90
C VAL A 295 -2.42 25.79 0.87
N LYS A 296 -1.66 24.82 0.37
CA LYS A 296 -0.20 24.87 0.32
C LYS A 296 0.35 24.04 -0.84
N PRO A 297 0.08 24.43 -2.10
CA PRO A 297 0.45 23.66 -3.30
C PRO A 297 1.96 23.43 -3.43
N GLU A 298 2.77 24.28 -2.79
CA GLU A 298 4.24 24.17 -2.76
C GLU A 298 4.71 22.87 -2.10
N MET A 299 3.88 22.26 -1.22
CA MET A 299 4.19 20.96 -0.61
C MET A 299 3.96 19.77 -1.55
N LEU A 300 3.16 19.92 -2.61
CA LEU A 300 2.83 18.84 -3.54
C LEU A 300 3.68 18.82 -4.80
N CYS A 301 4.21 19.98 -5.21
CA CYS A 301 5.15 20.07 -6.34
C CYS A 301 6.51 19.39 -6.06
N GLY A 302 6.72 18.92 -4.84
CA GLY A 302 7.99 18.38 -4.41
C GLY A 302 9.10 19.42 -4.45
N MET A 303 10.20 19.09 -3.80
CA MET A 303 11.43 19.89 -3.84
C MET A 303 12.16 19.70 -5.19
N LEU A 304 11.43 19.82 -6.30
CA LEU A 304 12.04 19.81 -7.62
C LEU A 304 12.98 21.01 -7.74
N PRO A 305 14.12 20.89 -8.46
CA PRO A 305 14.96 22.03 -8.77
C PRO A 305 14.11 23.14 -9.42
N GLU A 306 14.45 24.40 -9.14
CA GLU A 306 13.74 25.60 -9.58
C GLU A 306 13.39 25.61 -11.09
N LYS A 307 14.20 24.93 -11.90
CA LYS A 307 14.02 24.78 -13.35
C LYS A 307 12.76 24.00 -13.76
N GLU A 308 12.29 23.07 -12.92
CA GLU A 308 11.05 22.31 -13.16
C GLU A 308 9.81 22.97 -12.52
N ARG A 309 10.01 23.85 -11.51
CA ARG A 309 8.95 24.73 -10.98
C ARG A 309 8.44 25.67 -12.07
N CYS A 310 9.35 26.30 -12.80
CA CYS A 310 9.03 27.24 -13.86
C CYS A 310 8.26 26.63 -15.04
N THR A 311 8.29 25.31 -15.24
CA THR A 311 7.53 24.62 -16.31
C THR A 311 6.09 24.26 -15.91
N ILE A 312 5.80 24.11 -14.61
CA ILE A 312 4.44 23.80 -14.14
C ILE A 312 3.62 25.09 -14.03
N ASP A 313 4.23 26.18 -13.57
CA ASP A 313 3.58 27.51 -13.48
C ASP A 313 3.28 28.12 -14.86
N THR A 314 3.83 27.56 -15.94
CA THR A 314 3.60 28.00 -17.33
C THR A 314 2.57 27.16 -18.09
N LEU A 315 1.92 26.18 -17.46
CA LEU A 315 0.80 25.48 -18.10
C LEU A 315 -0.47 26.32 -17.93
N PRO A 316 -1.13 26.73 -19.03
CA PRO A 316 -2.32 27.58 -18.99
C PRO A 316 -3.52 26.91 -18.29
#